data_AF-A0A4Q7WLX0-F1
#
_entry.id   AF-A0A4Q7WLX0-F1
#
_cell.length_a   1.000
_cell.length_b   1.000
_cell.length_c   1.000
_cell.angle_alpha   90.00
_cell.angle_beta   90.00
_cell.angle_gamma   90.00
#
_symmetry.space_group_name_H-M   'P 1'
#
loop_
_entity.id
_entity.type
_entity.pdbx_description
1 polymer ?
#
loop_
_entity_poly.entity_id
_entity_poly.type
_entity_poly.pdbx_seq_one_letter_code
_entity_poly.pdbx_strand_id
1 'polypeptide(L)'
;MSLSDITVPRRRSRRRREDSKLVDHVDRLGEEHPPIPLESVDYTMKRPRLLAERFGSVLAYMTRVELEVERNVLELNILLPDPPEVDRRFYADVWMPQETRHGLILDQMQELAGIEAHEPNLTDVDFRLKLLGALGKVPGVQDISRMLYYLTGLATERSAVLAYNKLHSGLLELGERAIAATVVAPIKRQEPGHFAYYQMAAQELWGQLSGWQRWLTRGLRKRTFDVVGAYNKLQRTQFGDVMHALDISRGGEDDLREYAQKVGRAEYELMFAHRRGLRVPDYVFKALRRSAELAAERKGEAWPAAERTGS
;
A
#
# COMPACT_ATOMS: atom_id res chain seq x y z
N MET A 1 38.33 46.47 3.89
CA MET A 1 37.77 45.36 3.09
C MET A 1 37.08 44.39 4.04
N SER A 2 35.75 44.44 4.12
CA SER A 2 34.96 43.56 4.99
C SER A 2 34.55 42.33 4.19
N LEU A 3 35.03 41.15 4.60
CA LEU A 3 34.58 39.86 4.06
C LEU A 3 33.32 39.44 4.81
N SER A 4 32.19 39.96 4.36
CA SER A 4 30.85 39.50 4.75
C SER A 4 30.22 38.89 3.51
N ASP A 5 30.03 37.57 3.53
CA ASP A 5 29.02 36.80 2.79
C ASP A 5 29.55 35.42 2.41
N ILE A 6 29.54 34.50 3.39
CA ILE A 6 29.48 33.07 3.10
C ILE A 6 28.04 32.64 3.29
N THR A 7 27.32 32.64 2.18
CA THR A 7 25.97 32.09 1.98
C THR A 7 25.82 30.69 2.58
N VAL A 8 25.04 30.58 3.67
CA VAL A 8 24.34 29.34 4.06
C VAL A 8 22.84 29.61 4.30
N PRO A 9 21.99 29.80 3.25
CA PRO A 9 20.53 29.79 3.46
C PRO A 9 19.80 28.63 2.75
N ARG A 10 20.39 27.97 1.75
CA ARG A 10 19.64 27.08 0.84
C ARG A 10 19.10 25.80 1.47
N ARG A 11 19.80 25.22 2.45
CA ARG A 11 19.41 23.92 3.04
C ARG A 11 18.25 24.06 4.03
N ARG A 12 18.21 25.17 4.78
CA ARG A 12 17.18 25.47 5.78
C ARG A 12 15.88 25.96 5.14
N SER A 13 15.97 26.75 4.07
CA SER A 13 14.80 27.21 3.31
C SER A 13 14.15 26.08 2.51
N ARG A 14 14.94 25.14 1.96
CA ARG A 14 14.41 23.97 1.26
C ARG A 14 13.67 23.02 2.20
N ARG A 15 14.24 22.74 3.39
CA ARG A 15 13.60 21.91 4.43
C ARG A 15 12.25 22.49 4.85
N ARG A 16 12.21 23.77 5.25
CA ARG A 16 10.97 24.45 5.65
C ARG A 16 9.88 24.45 4.56
N ARG A 17 10.27 24.43 3.28
CA ARG A 17 9.35 24.39 2.13
C ARG A 17 8.90 22.97 1.79
N GLU A 18 9.71 21.95 2.06
CA GLU A 18 9.35 20.54 1.90
C GLU A 18 8.38 20.13 3.02
N ASP A 19 8.69 20.46 4.28
CA ASP A 19 7.82 20.25 5.45
C ASP A 19 6.45 20.92 5.24
N SER A 20 6.42 22.14 4.69
CA SER A 20 5.17 22.86 4.37
C SER A 20 4.32 22.13 3.33
N LYS A 21 4.92 21.51 2.31
CA LYS A 21 4.15 20.82 1.26
C LYS A 21 3.49 19.55 1.76
N LEU A 22 4.16 18.79 2.63
CA LEU A 22 3.61 17.58 3.20
C LEU A 22 2.43 17.90 4.12
N VAL A 23 2.56 18.93 4.96
CA VAL A 23 1.46 19.43 5.80
C VAL A 23 0.30 19.92 4.93
N ASP A 24 0.56 20.78 3.94
CA ASP A 24 -0.49 21.27 3.03
C ASP A 24 -1.22 20.13 2.30
N HIS A 25 -0.53 19.03 2.01
CA HIS A 25 -1.12 17.85 1.39
C HIS A 25 -2.03 17.08 2.36
N VAL A 26 -1.57 16.84 3.59
CA VAL A 26 -2.37 16.15 4.62
C VAL A 26 -3.64 16.95 4.92
N ASP A 27 -3.52 18.27 5.05
CA ASP A 27 -4.64 19.16 5.36
C ASP A 27 -5.69 19.13 4.25
N ARG A 28 -5.23 19.30 3.00
CA ARG A 28 -6.11 19.23 1.83
C ARG A 28 -6.77 17.86 1.68
N LEU A 29 -6.03 16.78 1.93
CA LEU A 29 -6.57 15.42 1.86
C LEU A 29 -7.70 15.21 2.87
N GLY A 30 -7.52 15.68 4.10
CA GLY A 30 -8.57 15.60 5.13
C GLY A 30 -9.80 16.45 4.80
N GLU A 31 -9.61 17.64 4.25
CA GLU A 31 -10.70 18.57 3.89
C GLU A 31 -11.48 18.15 2.64
N GLU A 32 -10.78 17.79 1.55
CA GLU A 32 -11.38 17.48 0.25
C GLU A 32 -11.93 16.06 0.17
N HIS A 33 -11.43 15.15 1.01
CA HIS A 33 -11.77 13.74 0.98
C HIS A 33 -12.11 13.20 2.38
N PRO A 34 -13.11 13.74 3.09
CA PRO A 34 -13.47 13.23 4.42
C PRO A 34 -13.88 11.75 4.38
N PRO A 35 -13.89 11.05 5.53
CA PRO A 35 -14.36 9.67 5.61
C PRO A 35 -15.75 9.51 4.98
N ILE A 36 -15.93 8.46 4.19
CA ILE A 36 -17.16 8.24 3.43
C ILE A 36 -18.34 8.05 4.42
N PRO A 37 -19.42 8.85 4.32
CA PRO A 37 -20.59 8.66 5.17
C PRO A 37 -21.30 7.35 4.81
N LEU A 38 -21.61 6.50 5.79
CA LEU A 38 -22.22 5.19 5.55
C LEU A 38 -23.59 5.30 4.88
N GLU A 39 -24.34 6.34 5.21
CA GLU A 39 -25.65 6.65 4.64
C GLU A 39 -25.58 7.05 3.15
N SER A 40 -24.39 7.40 2.64
CA SER A 40 -24.20 7.74 1.23
C SER A 40 -24.04 6.53 0.33
N VAL A 41 -23.95 5.32 0.91
CA VAL A 41 -23.65 4.08 0.20
C VAL A 41 -24.92 3.37 -0.24
N ASP A 42 -25.02 3.08 -1.54
CA ASP A 42 -26.07 2.25 -2.13
C ASP A 42 -25.54 0.85 -2.42
N TYR A 43 -25.91 -0.10 -1.57
CA TYR A 43 -25.54 -1.51 -1.68
C TYR A 43 -26.38 -2.31 -2.67
N THR A 44 -27.19 -1.66 -3.50
CA THR A 44 -28.02 -2.36 -4.50
C THR A 44 -27.14 -3.18 -5.46
N MET A 45 -27.31 -4.50 -5.42
CA MET A 45 -26.64 -5.45 -6.30
C MET A 45 -27.65 -6.18 -7.17
N LYS A 46 -27.40 -6.23 -8.48
CA LYS A 46 -28.28 -6.92 -9.44
C LYS A 46 -27.97 -8.42 -9.53
N ARG A 47 -26.70 -8.78 -9.40
CA ARG A 47 -26.14 -10.11 -9.60
C ARG A 47 -25.14 -10.46 -8.48
N PRO A 48 -25.56 -10.46 -7.21
CA PRO A 48 -24.66 -10.70 -6.06
C PRO A 48 -23.92 -12.04 -6.15
N ARG A 49 -24.55 -13.08 -6.70
CA ARG A 49 -23.89 -14.39 -6.91
C ARG A 49 -22.74 -14.32 -7.92
N LEU A 50 -22.93 -13.61 -9.04
CA LEU A 50 -21.90 -13.46 -10.07
C LEU A 50 -20.77 -12.54 -9.59
N LEU A 51 -21.11 -11.52 -8.80
CA LEU A 51 -20.13 -10.70 -8.08
C LEU A 51 -19.27 -11.58 -7.16
N ALA A 52 -19.89 -12.41 -6.32
CA ALA A 52 -19.19 -13.32 -5.40
C ALA A 52 -18.32 -14.34 -6.15
N GLU A 53 -18.80 -14.89 -7.26
CA GLU A 53 -18.03 -15.81 -8.11
C GLU A 53 -16.80 -15.14 -8.72
N ARG A 54 -16.94 -13.93 -9.29
CA ARG A 54 -15.85 -13.25 -10.01
C ARG A 54 -14.88 -12.52 -9.09
N PHE A 55 -15.38 -11.91 -8.02
CA PHE A 55 -14.63 -10.99 -7.16
C PHE A 55 -14.66 -11.35 -5.67
N GLY A 56 -15.19 -12.52 -5.29
CA GLY A 56 -15.26 -12.95 -3.90
C GLY A 56 -13.90 -12.96 -3.20
N SER A 57 -12.87 -13.50 -3.85
CA SER A 57 -11.49 -13.47 -3.31
C SER A 57 -10.92 -12.07 -3.18
N VAL A 58 -11.28 -11.15 -4.10
CA VAL A 58 -10.86 -9.76 -4.08
C VAL A 58 -11.48 -9.04 -2.88
N LEU A 59 -12.80 -9.14 -2.75
CA LEU A 59 -13.55 -8.49 -1.69
C LEU A 59 -13.13 -9.05 -0.32
N ALA A 60 -13.08 -10.38 -0.17
CA ALA A 60 -12.64 -11.00 1.08
C ALA A 60 -11.23 -10.57 1.52
N TYR A 61 -10.30 -10.49 0.57
CA TYR A 61 -8.94 -10.07 0.88
C TYR A 61 -8.83 -8.58 1.20
N MET A 62 -9.44 -7.72 0.38
CA MET A 62 -9.38 -6.27 0.56
C MET A 62 -10.10 -5.86 1.85
N THR A 63 -11.32 -6.34 2.09
CA THR A 63 -12.06 -6.09 3.34
C THR A 63 -11.21 -6.43 4.56
N ARG A 64 -10.55 -7.59 4.58
CA ARG A 64 -9.67 -7.97 5.70
C ARG A 64 -8.52 -6.97 5.87
N VAL A 65 -7.85 -6.57 4.79
CA VAL A 65 -6.75 -5.60 4.86
C VAL A 65 -7.23 -4.26 5.43
N GLU A 66 -8.39 -3.78 4.99
CA GLU A 66 -8.96 -2.52 5.48
C GLU A 66 -9.41 -2.60 6.95
N LEU A 67 -9.96 -3.74 7.39
CA LEU A 67 -10.35 -3.95 8.78
C LEU A 67 -9.13 -4.02 9.73
N GLU A 68 -7.96 -4.39 9.22
CA GLU A 68 -6.72 -4.47 10.00
C GLU A 68 -6.05 -3.11 10.25
N VAL A 69 -6.62 -2.01 9.76
CA VAL A 69 -6.09 -0.64 9.92
C VAL A 69 -5.85 -0.27 11.38
N GLU A 70 -6.77 -0.58 12.29
CA GLU A 70 -6.59 -0.24 13.71
C GLU A 70 -5.35 -0.94 14.30
N ARG A 71 -5.15 -2.21 13.93
CA ARG A 71 -3.95 -2.97 14.29
C ARG A 71 -2.70 -2.37 13.66
N ASN A 72 -2.76 -1.92 12.41
CA ASN A 72 -1.65 -1.23 11.75
C ASN A 72 -1.29 0.09 12.47
N VAL A 73 -2.28 0.82 13.00
CA VAL A 73 -2.05 2.01 13.85
C VAL A 73 -1.38 1.63 15.18
N LEU A 74 -1.76 0.52 15.80
CA LEU A 74 -1.07 0.00 16.99
C LEU A 74 0.39 -0.35 16.68
N GLU A 75 0.66 -1.04 15.58
CA GLU A 75 2.02 -1.35 15.12
C GLU A 75 2.84 -0.08 14.89
N LEU A 76 2.23 0.94 14.29
CA LEU A 76 2.85 2.25 14.07
C LEU A 76 3.27 2.93 15.36
N ASN A 77 2.35 3.01 16.33
CA ASN A 77 2.63 3.64 17.62
C ASN A 77 3.74 2.93 18.39
N ILE A 78 3.90 1.62 18.18
CA ILE A 78 5.00 0.83 18.76
C ILE A 78 6.31 1.05 17.99
N LEU A 79 6.25 0.99 16.66
CA LEU A 79 7.42 1.07 15.79
C LEU A 79 8.02 2.48 15.77
N LEU A 80 7.18 3.51 15.89
CA LEU A 80 7.53 4.91 15.82
C LEU A 80 7.19 5.62 17.14
N PRO A 81 8.02 5.44 18.20
CA PRO A 81 7.74 6.03 19.52
C PRO A 81 7.67 7.57 19.55
N ASP A 82 8.31 8.24 18.60
CA ASP A 82 8.24 9.70 18.43
C ASP A 82 8.21 10.05 16.93
N PRO A 83 7.05 9.92 16.26
CA PRO A 83 6.90 10.30 14.87
C PRO A 83 6.73 11.82 14.75
N PRO A 84 7.07 12.43 13.59
CA PRO A 84 6.73 13.82 13.31
C PRO A 84 5.26 14.14 13.56
N GLU A 85 4.97 15.40 13.85
CA GLU A 85 3.59 15.86 14.04
C GLU A 85 2.72 15.61 12.79
N VAL A 86 3.25 15.86 11.59
CA VAL A 86 2.54 15.63 10.34
C VAL A 86 2.19 14.16 10.13
N ASP A 87 3.05 13.23 10.56
CA ASP A 87 2.78 11.80 10.51
C ASP A 87 1.65 11.42 11.46
N ARG A 88 1.70 11.92 12.70
CA ARG A 88 0.63 11.68 13.68
C ARG A 88 -0.71 12.19 13.18
N ARG A 89 -0.73 13.42 12.65
CA ARG A 89 -1.93 14.04 12.07
C ARG A 89 -2.46 13.21 10.90
N PHE A 90 -1.59 12.79 9.98
CA PHE A 90 -2.00 11.95 8.86
C PHE A 90 -2.63 10.64 9.34
N TYR A 91 -1.97 9.86 10.21
CA TYR A 91 -2.52 8.57 10.63
C TYR A 91 -3.77 8.70 11.49
N ALA A 92 -3.77 9.60 12.47
CA ALA A 92 -4.85 9.69 13.45
C ALA A 92 -6.08 10.45 12.92
N ASP A 93 -5.88 11.52 12.17
CA ASP A 93 -6.96 12.45 11.83
C ASP A 93 -7.47 12.31 10.39
N VAL A 94 -6.67 11.70 9.50
CA VAL A 94 -7.02 11.58 8.07
C VAL A 94 -7.15 10.11 7.65
N TRP A 95 -6.04 9.37 7.69
CA TRP A 95 -5.95 8.01 7.16
C TRP A 95 -6.80 7.01 7.95
N MET A 96 -6.61 6.88 9.27
CA MET A 96 -7.37 5.92 10.07
C MET A 96 -8.89 6.12 9.94
N PRO A 97 -9.47 7.33 10.10
CA PRO A 97 -10.90 7.51 9.91
C PRO A 97 -11.40 7.14 8.51
N GLN A 98 -10.62 7.42 7.45
CA GLN A 98 -10.94 7.07 6.07
C GLN A 98 -10.94 5.55 5.86
N GLU A 99 -9.86 4.88 6.23
CA GLU A 99 -9.70 3.44 6.03
C GLU A 99 -10.65 2.61 6.91
N THR A 100 -10.96 3.07 8.13
CA THR A 100 -12.03 2.45 8.94
C THR A 100 -13.37 2.49 8.20
N ARG A 101 -13.69 3.58 7.48
CA ARG A 101 -14.89 3.62 6.64
C ARG A 101 -14.76 2.68 5.44
N HIS A 102 -13.59 2.57 4.81
CA HIS A 102 -13.37 1.61 3.72
C HIS A 102 -13.67 0.18 4.17
N GLY A 103 -13.10 -0.23 5.31
CA GLY A 103 -13.32 -1.55 5.91
C GLY A 103 -14.78 -1.82 6.20
N LEU A 104 -15.47 -0.91 6.91
CA LEU A 104 -16.90 -1.08 7.23
C LEU A 104 -17.77 -1.17 5.98
N ILE A 105 -17.48 -0.35 4.97
CA ILE A 105 -18.27 -0.32 3.73
C ILE A 105 -18.09 -1.63 2.96
N LEU A 106 -16.85 -2.10 2.81
CA LEU A 106 -16.57 -3.34 2.10
C LEU A 106 -17.06 -4.58 2.86
N ASP A 107 -17.02 -4.56 4.19
CA ASP A 107 -17.53 -5.64 5.03
C ASP A 107 -19.05 -5.79 4.88
N GLN A 108 -19.80 -4.68 4.92
CA GLN A 108 -21.24 -4.72 4.67
C GLN A 108 -21.55 -5.17 3.23
N MET A 109 -20.79 -4.73 2.24
CA MET A 109 -20.95 -5.18 0.84
C MET A 109 -20.70 -6.69 0.72
N GLN A 110 -19.66 -7.20 1.39
CA GLN A 110 -19.29 -8.61 1.42
C GLN A 110 -20.39 -9.47 2.06
N GLU A 111 -20.94 -9.04 3.20
CA GLU A 111 -22.04 -9.70 3.89
C GLU A 111 -23.27 -9.81 2.98
N LEU A 112 -23.68 -8.68 2.38
CA LEU A 112 -24.84 -8.62 1.48
C LEU A 112 -24.66 -9.45 0.20
N ALA A 113 -23.42 -9.64 -0.25
CA ALA A 113 -23.09 -10.48 -1.39
C ALA A 113 -23.01 -11.98 -1.04
N GLY A 114 -23.06 -12.34 0.25
CA GLY A 114 -22.90 -13.72 0.72
C GLY A 114 -21.49 -14.27 0.54
N ILE A 115 -20.48 -13.40 0.61
CA ILE A 115 -19.06 -13.76 0.47
C ILE A 115 -18.52 -14.15 1.85
N GLU A 116 -17.79 -15.26 1.91
CA GLU A 116 -17.11 -15.70 3.14
C GLU A 116 -15.96 -14.75 3.49
N ALA A 117 -16.01 -14.16 4.68
CA ALA A 117 -15.01 -13.23 5.17
C ALA A 117 -13.67 -13.93 5.46
N HIS A 118 -12.56 -13.25 5.21
CA HIS A 118 -11.28 -13.65 5.81
C HIS A 118 -11.15 -13.03 7.19
N GLU A 119 -10.69 -13.82 8.17
CA GLU A 119 -10.53 -13.35 9.54
C GLU A 119 -9.45 -12.24 9.62
N PRO A 120 -9.80 -11.03 10.09
CA PRO A 120 -8.84 -9.97 10.30
C PRO A 120 -8.07 -10.15 11.60
N ASN A 121 -6.78 -9.83 11.60
CA ASN A 121 -5.99 -9.71 12.82
C ASN A 121 -6.04 -8.28 13.38
N LEU A 122 -6.82 -8.09 14.44
CA LEU A 122 -7.08 -6.78 15.04
C LEU A 122 -6.14 -6.42 16.21
N THR A 123 -5.41 -7.38 16.78
CA THR A 123 -4.71 -7.18 18.06
C THR A 123 -3.27 -7.66 18.12
N ASP A 124 -2.89 -8.63 17.28
CA ASP A 124 -1.59 -9.28 17.42
C ASP A 124 -0.49 -8.43 16.78
N VAL A 125 0.39 -7.90 17.63
CA VAL A 125 1.61 -7.21 17.22
C VAL A 125 2.82 -8.13 17.41
N ASP A 126 3.54 -8.41 16.31
CA ASP A 126 4.72 -9.28 16.30
C ASP A 126 5.80 -8.76 17.27
N PHE A 127 6.39 -9.69 18.03
CA PHE A 127 7.48 -9.39 18.96
C PHE A 127 8.66 -8.68 18.28
N ARG A 128 8.96 -8.98 17.01
CA ARG A 128 9.99 -8.31 16.22
C ARG A 128 9.69 -6.83 16.03
N LEU A 129 8.42 -6.46 15.83
CA LEU A 129 8.02 -5.05 15.75
C LEU A 129 8.17 -4.36 17.11
N LYS A 130 7.81 -5.05 18.20
CA LYS A 130 8.04 -4.54 19.57
C LYS A 130 9.53 -4.31 19.85
N LEU A 131 10.39 -5.23 19.42
CA LEU A 131 11.84 -5.11 19.53
C LEU A 131 12.39 -3.96 18.67
N LEU A 132 11.91 -3.80 17.43
CA LEU A 132 12.27 -2.68 16.57
C LEU A 132 11.83 -1.34 17.17
N GLY A 133 10.64 -1.26 17.75
CA GLY A 133 10.15 -0.08 18.47
C GLY A 133 11.03 0.29 19.67
N ALA A 134 11.47 -0.71 20.45
CA ALA A 134 12.41 -0.49 21.55
C ALA A 134 13.76 0.07 21.06
N LEU A 135 14.29 -0.47 19.94
CA LEU A 135 15.53 0.01 19.31
C LEU A 135 15.34 1.37 18.63
N GLY A 136 14.11 1.70 18.21
CA GLY A 136 13.71 2.98 17.60
C GLY A 136 13.89 4.19 18.51
N LYS A 137 14.07 4.00 19.82
CA LYS A 137 14.48 5.08 20.73
C LYS A 137 15.85 5.68 20.39
N VAL A 138 16.65 5.00 19.56
CA VAL A 138 17.90 5.52 19.01
C VAL A 138 17.60 6.28 17.71
N PRO A 139 17.88 7.59 17.60
CA PRO A 139 17.43 8.42 16.46
C PRO A 139 17.81 7.88 15.08
N GLY A 140 19.03 7.36 14.92
CA GLY A 140 19.49 6.81 13.64
C GLY A 140 18.76 5.52 13.21
N VAL A 141 18.25 4.75 14.18
CA VAL A 141 17.46 3.53 13.94
C VAL A 141 16.00 3.89 13.66
N GLN A 142 15.45 4.88 14.37
CA GLN A 142 14.10 5.41 14.14
C GLN A 142 13.88 5.79 12.68
N ASP A 143 14.84 6.52 12.09
CA ASP A 143 14.77 6.95 10.70
C ASP A 143 14.71 5.79 9.70
N ILE A 144 15.36 4.66 10.01
CA ILE A 144 15.33 3.46 9.17
C ILE A 144 13.97 2.77 9.30
N SER A 145 13.47 2.59 10.53
CA SER A 145 12.14 2.02 10.78
C SER A 145 11.05 2.83 10.08
N ARG A 146 11.11 4.16 10.20
CA ARG A 146 10.18 5.09 9.53
C ARG A 146 10.28 5.03 8.01
N MET A 147 11.49 4.97 7.47
CA MET A 147 11.68 4.81 6.03
C MET A 147 11.10 3.48 5.51
N LEU A 148 11.37 2.36 6.21
CA LEU A 148 10.81 1.06 5.83
C LEU A 148 9.28 1.08 5.87
N TYR A 149 8.71 1.75 6.88
CA TYR A 149 7.29 1.94 6.98
C TYR A 149 6.73 2.75 5.81
N TYR A 150 7.32 3.91 5.47
CA TYR A 150 6.87 4.70 4.31
C TYR A 150 6.97 3.93 3.00
N LEU A 151 8.00 3.11 2.82
CA LEU A 151 8.15 2.26 1.63
C LEU A 151 7.07 1.17 1.58
N THR A 152 6.71 0.59 2.72
CA THR A 152 5.58 -0.35 2.81
C THR A 152 4.27 0.34 2.44
N GLY A 153 3.95 1.48 3.06
CA GLY A 153 2.77 2.28 2.72
C GLY A 153 2.73 2.63 1.23
N LEU A 154 3.83 3.13 0.68
CA LEU A 154 3.94 3.46 -0.74
C LEU A 154 3.58 2.28 -1.67
N ALA A 155 4.02 1.06 -1.34
CA ALA A 155 3.69 -0.14 -2.12
C ALA A 155 2.24 -0.58 -1.89
N THR A 156 1.73 -0.46 -0.66
CA THR A 156 0.35 -0.74 -0.27
C THR A 156 -0.62 0.15 -1.03
N GLU A 157 -0.53 1.47 -0.87
CA GLU A 157 -1.44 2.42 -1.51
C GLU A 157 -1.38 2.33 -3.03
N ARG A 158 -0.18 2.09 -3.58
CA ARG A 158 -0.05 1.90 -5.03
C ARG A 158 -0.79 0.66 -5.51
N SER A 159 -0.72 -0.43 -4.75
CA SER A 159 -1.44 -1.66 -5.09
C SER A 159 -2.95 -1.48 -4.90
N ALA A 160 -3.39 -0.78 -3.85
CA ALA A 160 -4.79 -0.45 -3.61
C ALA A 160 -5.37 0.39 -4.75
N VAL A 161 -4.70 1.47 -5.17
CA VAL A 161 -5.07 2.25 -6.36
C VAL A 161 -5.27 1.35 -7.60
N LEU A 162 -4.35 0.41 -7.86
CA LEU A 162 -4.45 -0.47 -9.03
C LEU A 162 -5.59 -1.49 -8.89
N ALA A 163 -5.77 -2.06 -7.70
CA ALA A 163 -6.81 -3.03 -7.39
C ALA A 163 -8.21 -2.41 -7.49
N TYR A 164 -8.45 -1.26 -6.84
CA TYR A 164 -9.72 -0.55 -6.91
C TYR A 164 -10.05 -0.09 -8.33
N ASN A 165 -9.05 0.30 -9.14
CA ASN A 165 -9.29 0.61 -10.55
C ASN A 165 -9.79 -0.61 -11.35
N LYS A 166 -9.17 -1.78 -11.16
CA LYS A 166 -9.57 -3.02 -11.83
C LYS A 166 -10.93 -3.52 -11.33
N LEU A 167 -11.16 -3.50 -10.01
CA LEU A 167 -12.44 -3.86 -9.40
C LEU A 167 -13.56 -2.95 -9.91
N HIS A 168 -13.37 -1.63 -9.91
CA HIS A 168 -14.35 -0.67 -10.42
C HIS A 168 -14.76 -0.97 -11.86
N SER A 169 -13.78 -1.17 -12.76
CA SER A 169 -14.05 -1.54 -14.15
C SER A 169 -14.80 -2.87 -14.25
N GLY A 170 -14.38 -3.87 -13.48
CA GLY A 170 -15.05 -5.17 -13.41
C GLY A 170 -16.50 -5.10 -12.93
N LEU A 171 -16.80 -4.25 -11.95
CA LEU A 171 -18.18 -4.01 -11.49
C LEU A 171 -19.04 -3.36 -12.57
N LEU A 172 -18.49 -2.39 -13.31
CA LEU A 172 -19.19 -1.76 -14.42
C LEU A 172 -19.48 -2.75 -15.56
N GLU A 173 -18.54 -3.65 -15.88
CA GLU A 173 -18.76 -4.76 -16.83
C GLU A 173 -19.87 -5.71 -16.34
N LEU A 174 -19.92 -5.98 -15.03
CA LEU A 174 -21.02 -6.71 -14.39
C LEU A 174 -22.30 -5.89 -14.25
N GLY A 175 -22.37 -4.65 -14.75
CA GLY A 175 -23.56 -3.81 -14.67
C GLY A 175 -23.95 -3.41 -13.23
N GLU A 176 -23.05 -3.62 -12.27
CA GLU A 176 -23.22 -3.31 -10.84
C GLU A 176 -22.92 -1.85 -10.57
N ARG A 177 -23.79 -0.97 -11.07
CA ARG A 177 -23.54 0.48 -11.09
C ARG A 177 -23.60 1.15 -9.72
N ALA A 178 -24.50 0.71 -8.83
CA ALA A 178 -24.68 1.33 -7.53
C ALA A 178 -23.42 1.14 -6.65
N ILE A 179 -22.98 -0.09 -6.45
CA ILE A 179 -21.75 -0.40 -5.71
C ILE A 179 -20.49 0.12 -6.43
N ALA A 180 -20.43 0.12 -7.77
CA ALA A 180 -19.31 0.76 -8.46
C ALA A 180 -19.22 2.26 -8.14
N ALA A 181 -20.35 2.97 -8.15
CA ALA A 181 -20.40 4.43 -8.00
C ALA A 181 -20.34 4.90 -6.54
N THR A 182 -20.88 4.13 -5.59
CA THR A 182 -21.06 4.57 -4.20
C THR A 182 -20.21 3.80 -3.19
N VAL A 183 -19.74 2.59 -3.51
CA VAL A 183 -18.75 1.86 -2.69
C VAL A 183 -17.35 2.08 -3.24
N VAL A 184 -17.09 1.61 -4.46
CA VAL A 184 -15.71 1.52 -4.97
C VAL A 184 -15.16 2.86 -5.44
N ALA A 185 -15.96 3.66 -6.16
CA ALA A 185 -15.48 4.94 -6.70
C ALA A 185 -15.09 5.96 -5.62
N PRO A 186 -15.81 6.12 -4.49
CA PRO A 186 -15.39 7.00 -3.42
C PRO A 186 -14.09 6.56 -2.75
N ILE A 187 -13.96 5.27 -2.41
CA ILE A 187 -12.72 4.71 -1.84
C ILE A 187 -11.54 4.98 -2.78
N LYS A 188 -11.69 4.59 -4.05
CA LYS A 188 -10.70 4.83 -5.12
C LYS A 188 -10.26 6.30 -5.25
N ARG A 189 -11.10 7.28 -4.87
CA ARG A 189 -10.72 8.71 -4.91
C ARG A 189 -9.79 9.11 -3.77
N GLN A 190 -9.79 8.40 -2.64
CA GLN A 190 -8.97 8.70 -1.47
C GLN A 190 -7.56 8.11 -1.59
N GLU A 191 -7.44 6.88 -2.11
CA GLU A 191 -6.18 6.12 -2.27
C GLU A 191 -5.00 6.91 -2.88
N PRO A 192 -5.20 7.73 -3.96
CA PRO A 192 -4.08 8.49 -4.54
C PRO A 192 -3.53 9.54 -3.58
N GLY A 193 -4.36 10.05 -2.68
CA GLY A 193 -3.97 10.99 -1.62
C GLY A 193 -3.08 10.33 -0.59
N HIS A 194 -3.41 9.12 -0.14
CA HIS A 194 -2.56 8.32 0.75
C HIS A 194 -1.23 7.97 0.10
N PHE A 195 -1.27 7.49 -1.15
CA PHE A 195 -0.06 7.21 -1.93
C PHE A 195 0.86 8.43 -2.02
N ALA A 196 0.29 9.60 -2.29
CA ALA A 196 1.04 10.85 -2.40
C ALA A 196 1.69 11.24 -1.06
N TYR A 197 1.00 11.05 0.07
CA TYR A 197 1.59 11.26 1.40
C TYR A 197 2.84 10.40 1.59
N TYR A 198 2.74 9.07 1.41
CA TYR A 198 3.89 8.18 1.60
C TYR A 198 5.03 8.50 0.64
N GLN A 199 4.71 8.87 -0.60
CA GLN A 199 5.73 9.26 -1.58
C GLN A 199 6.49 10.51 -1.13
N MET A 200 5.78 11.56 -0.71
CA MET A 200 6.39 12.81 -0.26
C MET A 200 7.21 12.60 1.02
N ALA A 201 6.64 11.90 2.01
CA ALA A 201 7.31 11.60 3.27
C ALA A 201 8.58 10.75 3.07
N ALA A 202 8.52 9.73 2.20
CA ALA A 202 9.69 8.92 1.84
C ALA A 202 10.75 9.75 1.10
N GLN A 203 10.36 10.62 0.17
CA GLN A 203 11.30 11.49 -0.56
C GLN A 203 12.02 12.46 0.38
N GLU A 204 11.28 13.08 1.30
CA GLU A 204 11.84 14.02 2.26
C GLU A 204 12.82 13.33 3.21
N LEU A 205 12.40 12.23 3.85
CA LEU A 205 13.24 11.48 4.79
C LEU A 205 14.48 10.90 4.11
N TRP A 206 14.36 10.39 2.88
CA TRP A 206 15.50 9.83 2.14
C TRP A 206 16.60 10.87 1.93
N GLY A 207 16.22 12.12 1.68
CA GLY A 207 17.14 13.25 1.58
C GLY A 207 17.92 13.54 2.88
N GLN A 208 17.38 13.12 4.02
CA GLN A 208 17.95 13.32 5.37
C GLN A 208 18.81 12.12 5.82
N LEU A 209 18.55 10.92 5.30
CA LEU A 209 19.32 9.71 5.65
C LEU A 209 20.80 9.81 5.26
N SER A 210 21.67 9.38 6.17
CA SER A 210 23.10 9.15 5.91
C SER A 210 23.34 7.95 4.99
N GLY A 211 24.58 7.80 4.49
CA GLY A 211 24.94 6.74 3.55
C GLY A 211 24.69 5.32 4.10
N TRP A 212 25.03 5.07 5.36
CA TRP A 212 24.83 3.76 5.99
C TRP A 212 23.34 3.47 6.24
N GLN A 213 22.55 4.47 6.62
CA GLN A 213 21.09 4.32 6.78
C GLN A 213 20.43 3.96 5.44
N ARG A 214 20.81 4.62 4.35
CA ARG A 214 20.33 4.29 3.00
C ARG A 214 20.75 2.88 2.56
N TRP A 215 21.98 2.48 2.86
CA TRP A 215 22.47 1.13 2.57
C TRP A 215 21.68 0.07 3.33
N LEU A 216 21.49 0.27 4.64
CA LEU A 216 20.77 -0.67 5.50
C LEU A 216 19.29 -0.74 5.12
N THR A 217 18.64 0.40 4.87
CA THR A 217 17.25 0.47 4.40
C THR A 217 17.04 -0.37 3.14
N ARG A 218 17.90 -0.22 2.12
CA ARG A 218 17.81 -1.02 0.89
C ARG A 218 17.96 -2.52 1.18
N GLY A 219 18.91 -2.88 2.05
CA GLY A 219 19.18 -4.26 2.43
C GLY A 219 18.02 -4.92 3.21
N LEU A 220 17.41 -4.17 4.11
CA LEU A 220 16.24 -4.59 4.88
C LEU A 220 15.01 -4.66 3.99
N ARG A 221 14.72 -3.62 3.19
CA ARG A 221 13.58 -3.59 2.27
C ARG A 221 13.58 -4.78 1.32
N LYS A 222 14.73 -5.09 0.71
CA LYS A 222 14.89 -6.26 -0.17
C LYS A 222 14.54 -7.60 0.52
N ARG A 223 14.79 -7.71 1.83
CA ARG A 223 14.55 -8.95 2.60
C ARG A 223 13.16 -9.03 3.22
N THR A 224 12.54 -7.88 3.46
CA THR A 224 11.30 -7.76 4.23
C THR A 224 10.09 -7.41 3.35
N PHE A 225 10.31 -7.08 2.07
CA PHE A 225 9.22 -6.87 1.14
C PHE A 225 8.33 -8.12 1.04
N ASP A 226 7.02 -7.89 1.13
CA ASP A 226 5.99 -8.87 0.84
C ASP A 226 4.83 -8.18 0.09
N VAL A 227 3.91 -8.97 -0.44
CA VAL A 227 2.67 -8.44 -1.03
C VAL A 227 1.77 -7.84 0.06
N VAL A 228 0.94 -6.89 -0.35
CA VAL A 228 0.09 -6.10 0.56
C VAL A 228 -0.74 -7.01 1.45
N GLY A 229 -0.71 -6.75 2.76
CA GLY A 229 -1.52 -7.46 3.73
C GLY A 229 -1.11 -8.91 4.00
N ALA A 230 0.00 -9.41 3.44
CA ALA A 230 0.42 -10.79 3.66
C ALA A 230 1.47 -10.90 4.76
N TYR A 231 1.14 -11.69 5.79
CA TYR A 231 2.01 -11.98 6.94
C TYR A 231 2.37 -13.47 7.01
N ASN A 232 1.64 -14.33 6.29
CA ASN A 232 1.85 -15.78 6.27
C ASN A 232 1.60 -16.40 4.89
N LYS A 233 1.87 -17.70 4.75
CA LYS A 233 1.72 -18.43 3.48
C LYS A 233 0.29 -18.39 2.95
N LEU A 234 -0.71 -18.54 3.83
CA LEU A 234 -2.13 -18.53 3.44
C LEU A 234 -2.51 -17.18 2.81
N GLN A 235 -2.16 -16.07 3.45
CA GLN A 235 -2.45 -14.73 2.95
C GLN A 235 -1.70 -14.43 1.64
N ARG A 236 -0.48 -14.96 1.46
CA ARG A 236 0.21 -14.87 0.16
C ARG A 236 -0.52 -15.63 -0.93
N THR A 237 -1.05 -16.81 -0.63
CA THR A 237 -1.89 -17.60 -1.55
C THR A 237 -3.17 -16.83 -1.89
N GLN A 238 -3.86 -16.28 -0.90
CA GLN A 238 -5.08 -15.47 -1.10
C GLN A 238 -4.80 -14.24 -1.97
N PHE A 239 -3.68 -13.54 -1.77
CA PHE A 239 -3.27 -12.44 -2.65
C PHE A 239 -3.04 -12.92 -4.10
N GLY A 240 -2.55 -14.15 -4.28
CA GLY A 240 -2.49 -14.79 -5.60
C GLY A 240 -3.85 -14.94 -6.28
N ASP A 241 -4.90 -15.26 -5.52
CA ASP A 241 -6.28 -15.30 -6.02
C ASP A 241 -6.80 -13.92 -6.42
N VAL A 242 -6.46 -12.89 -5.63
CA VAL A 242 -6.78 -11.50 -5.98
C VAL A 242 -6.15 -11.13 -7.32
N MET A 243 -4.87 -11.44 -7.51
CA MET A 243 -4.19 -11.16 -8.78
C MET A 243 -4.83 -11.91 -9.96
N HIS A 244 -5.25 -13.15 -9.75
CA HIS A 244 -5.94 -13.91 -10.80
C HIS A 244 -7.31 -13.29 -11.12
N ALA A 245 -8.13 -13.01 -10.11
CA ALA A 245 -9.48 -12.46 -10.27
C ALA A 245 -9.51 -11.06 -10.90
N LEU A 246 -8.44 -10.28 -10.69
CA LEU A 246 -8.28 -8.94 -11.27
C LEU A 246 -7.53 -8.94 -12.61
N ASP A 247 -7.28 -10.09 -13.23
CA ASP A 247 -6.48 -10.23 -14.46
C ASP A 247 -5.13 -9.49 -14.34
N ILE A 248 -4.43 -9.65 -13.22
CA ILE A 248 -3.07 -9.11 -12.98
C ILE A 248 -2.00 -10.13 -13.36
N SER A 249 -2.34 -11.41 -13.32
CA SER A 249 -1.38 -12.50 -13.53
C SER A 249 -1.69 -13.35 -14.78
N ARG A 250 -2.78 -13.07 -15.50
CA ARG A 250 -3.28 -13.93 -16.58
C ARG A 250 -2.29 -14.15 -17.74
N GLY A 251 -1.52 -13.13 -18.11
CA GLY A 251 -0.45 -13.20 -19.10
C GLY A 251 0.89 -13.75 -18.57
N GLY A 252 0.90 -14.38 -17.39
CA GLY A 252 2.09 -15.01 -16.82
C GLY A 252 3.11 -13.97 -16.32
N GLU A 253 4.39 -14.16 -16.67
CA GLU A 253 5.46 -13.31 -16.16
C GLU A 253 5.40 -11.86 -16.66
N ASP A 254 4.94 -11.61 -17.88
CA ASP A 254 4.98 -10.26 -18.46
C ASP A 254 3.98 -9.32 -17.78
N ASP A 255 2.74 -9.76 -17.56
CA ASP A 255 1.73 -9.01 -16.80
C ASP A 255 2.21 -8.75 -15.36
N LEU A 256 2.79 -9.77 -14.72
CA LEU A 256 3.34 -9.62 -13.37
C LEU A 256 4.52 -8.65 -13.34
N ARG A 257 5.36 -8.62 -14.37
CA ARG A 257 6.45 -7.63 -14.48
C ARG A 257 5.88 -6.23 -14.68
N GLU A 258 4.85 -6.04 -15.49
CA GLU A 258 4.20 -4.75 -15.66
C GLU A 258 3.56 -4.28 -14.35
N TYR A 259 2.87 -5.15 -13.64
CA TYR A 259 2.29 -4.84 -12.34
C TYR A 259 3.38 -4.49 -11.31
N ALA A 260 4.45 -5.29 -11.25
CA ALA A 260 5.59 -5.03 -10.39
C ALA A 260 6.25 -3.68 -10.73
N GLN A 261 6.30 -3.27 -12.00
CA GLN A 261 6.76 -1.94 -12.42
C GLN A 261 5.88 -0.86 -11.84
N LYS A 262 4.55 -0.99 -11.95
CA LYS A 262 3.61 0.01 -11.45
C LYS A 262 3.67 0.16 -9.93
N VAL A 263 3.87 -0.93 -9.19
CA VAL A 263 3.99 -0.93 -7.72
C VAL A 263 5.37 -0.41 -7.27
N GLY A 264 6.45 -0.94 -7.84
CA GLY A 264 7.82 -0.66 -7.38
C GLY A 264 8.45 0.61 -7.93
N ARG A 265 7.82 1.31 -8.89
CA ARG A 265 8.43 2.45 -9.59
C ARG A 265 8.85 3.58 -8.65
N ALA A 266 7.95 4.06 -7.79
CA ALA A 266 8.26 5.19 -6.92
C ALA A 266 9.37 4.85 -5.92
N GLU A 267 9.31 3.65 -5.34
CA GLU A 267 10.36 3.10 -4.47
C GLU A 267 11.71 2.98 -5.21
N TYR A 268 11.68 2.52 -6.46
CA TYR A 268 12.87 2.37 -7.28
C TYR A 268 13.51 3.72 -7.65
N GLU A 269 12.70 4.67 -8.12
CA GLU A 269 13.14 6.02 -8.44
C GLU A 269 13.76 6.69 -7.20
N LEU A 270 13.17 6.49 -6.01
CA LEU A 270 13.71 7.00 -4.76
C LEU A 270 15.05 6.36 -4.38
N MET A 271 15.11 5.03 -4.32
CA MET A 271 16.26 4.32 -3.74
C MET A 271 17.40 4.09 -4.74
N PHE A 272 17.12 4.07 -6.04
CA PHE A 272 18.05 3.61 -7.08
C PHE A 272 18.19 4.57 -8.27
N ALA A 273 17.80 5.85 -8.15
CA ALA A 273 17.95 6.87 -9.21
C ALA A 273 19.31 6.91 -9.95
N HIS A 274 20.41 6.50 -9.29
CA HIS A 274 21.75 6.47 -9.87
C HIS A 274 21.99 5.29 -10.84
N ARG A 275 21.12 4.26 -10.83
CA ARG A 275 21.26 3.07 -11.66
C ARG A 275 20.40 3.21 -12.93
N ARG A 276 20.87 4.02 -13.88
CA ARG A 276 20.20 4.12 -15.20
C ARG A 276 20.05 2.73 -15.82
N GLY A 277 18.82 2.35 -16.19
CA GLY A 277 18.53 1.17 -17.00
C GLY A 277 18.15 -0.12 -16.27
N LEU A 278 18.04 -0.17 -14.94
CA LEU A 278 17.47 -1.37 -14.29
C LEU A 278 15.93 -1.31 -14.25
N ARG A 279 15.30 -2.36 -14.75
CA ARG A 279 13.87 -2.66 -14.54
C ARG A 279 13.63 -3.03 -13.07
N VAL A 280 12.40 -2.81 -12.57
CA VAL A 280 11.84 -3.09 -11.22
C VAL A 280 12.74 -3.80 -10.22
N PRO A 281 12.76 -3.40 -8.93
CA PRO A 281 13.39 -4.19 -7.90
C PRO A 281 12.91 -5.65 -7.93
N ASP A 282 13.83 -6.56 -8.19
CA ASP A 282 13.57 -7.99 -8.43
C ASP A 282 12.80 -8.66 -7.27
N TYR A 283 12.91 -8.15 -6.05
CA TYR A 283 12.15 -8.66 -4.90
C TYR A 283 10.64 -8.39 -4.99
N VAL A 284 10.20 -7.30 -5.62
CA VAL A 284 8.77 -7.02 -5.82
C VAL A 284 8.16 -8.06 -6.75
N PHE A 285 8.81 -8.26 -7.90
CA PHE A 285 8.39 -9.28 -8.86
C PHE A 285 8.42 -10.68 -8.24
N LYS A 286 9.46 -11.04 -7.49
CA LYS A 286 9.55 -12.35 -6.83
C LYS A 286 8.44 -12.60 -5.82
N ALA A 287 8.06 -11.61 -5.03
CA ALA A 287 6.95 -11.73 -4.09
C ALA A 287 5.62 -11.97 -4.82
N LEU A 288 5.34 -11.17 -5.86
CA LEU A 288 4.15 -11.32 -6.71
C LEU A 288 4.13 -12.69 -7.40
N ARG A 289 5.25 -13.08 -8.02
CA ARG A 289 5.36 -14.40 -8.67
C ARG A 289 5.11 -15.52 -7.68
N ARG A 290 5.67 -15.43 -6.47
CA ARG A 290 5.44 -16.45 -5.45
C ARG A 290 3.97 -16.56 -5.03
N SER A 291 3.28 -15.44 -4.90
CA SER A 291 1.83 -15.44 -4.64
C SER A 291 1.04 -16.09 -5.77
N ALA A 292 1.36 -15.79 -7.03
CA ALA A 292 0.71 -16.41 -8.20
C ALA A 292 0.96 -17.92 -8.28
N GLU A 293 2.21 -18.36 -8.07
CA GLU A 293 2.59 -19.78 -7.98
C GLU A 293 1.79 -20.49 -6.88
N LEU A 294 1.72 -19.92 -5.68
CA LEU A 294 0.99 -20.50 -4.56
C LEU A 294 -0.52 -20.65 -4.83
N ALA A 295 -1.13 -19.69 -5.51
CA ALA A 295 -2.55 -19.77 -5.90
C ALA A 295 -2.79 -20.85 -6.96
N ALA A 296 -1.90 -20.97 -7.94
CA ALA A 296 -1.97 -22.02 -8.96
C ALA A 296 -1.78 -23.41 -8.35
N GLU A 297 -0.77 -23.58 -7.48
CA GLU A 297 -0.51 -24.81 -6.72
C GLU A 297 -1.77 -25.27 -5.97
N ARG A 298 -2.48 -24.34 -5.32
CA ARG A 298 -3.72 -24.65 -4.57
C ARG A 298 -4.86 -25.11 -5.47
N LYS A 299 -4.93 -24.62 -6.72
CA LYS A 299 -5.93 -25.02 -7.73
C LYS A 299 -5.55 -26.32 -8.48
N GLY A 300 -4.36 -26.88 -8.21
CA GLY A 300 -3.83 -28.00 -8.98
C GLY A 300 -3.35 -27.62 -10.38
N GLU A 301 -3.10 -26.32 -10.60
CA GLU A 301 -2.66 -25.77 -11.88
C GLU A 301 -1.15 -25.52 -11.87
N ALA A 302 -0.50 -25.68 -13.03
CA ALA A 302 0.85 -25.18 -13.22
C ALA A 302 0.79 -23.70 -13.58
N TRP A 303 1.48 -22.84 -12.82
CA TRP A 303 1.61 -21.44 -13.20
C TRP A 303 2.38 -21.31 -14.51
N PRO A 304 1.87 -20.60 -15.53
CA PRO A 304 2.56 -20.47 -16.82
C PRO A 304 3.95 -19.87 -16.62
N ALA A 305 4.97 -20.66 -16.93
CA ALA A 305 6.33 -20.15 -17.10
C ALA A 305 6.35 -19.24 -18.34
N ALA A 306 7.23 -18.23 -18.35
CA ALA A 306 7.46 -17.42 -19.53
C ALA A 306 7.65 -18.34 -20.76
N GLU A 307 6.86 -18.12 -21.82
CA GLU A 307 7.19 -18.72 -23.11
C GLU A 307 8.63 -18.31 -23.42
N ARG A 308 9.53 -19.29 -23.59
CA ARG A 308 10.82 -19.00 -24.20
C ARG A 308 10.48 -18.51 -25.60
N THR A 309 10.46 -17.19 -25.80
CA THR A 309 10.44 -16.61 -27.13
C THR A 309 11.56 -17.29 -27.92
N GLY A 310 11.16 -18.09 -28.90
CA GLY A 310 12.08 -18.92 -29.67
C GLY A 310 13.15 -18.05 -30.32
N SER A 311 14.39 -18.51 -30.16
CA SER A 311 15.62 -18.28 -30.96
C SER A 311 15.83 -16.91 -31.61
#